data_AF-A0A1H5Y2C9-F1
#
_entry.id   AF-A0A1H5Y2C9-F1
#
_cell.length_a   1.000
_cell.length_b   1.000
_cell.length_c   1.000
_cell.angle_alpha   90.00
_cell.angle_beta   90.00
_cell.angle_gamma   90.00
#
_symmetry.space_group_name_H-M   'P 1'
#
loop_
_entity.id
_entity.type
_entity.pdbx_description
1 polymer ?
#
loop_
_entity_poly.entity_id
_entity_poly.type
_entity_poly.pdbx_seq_one_letter_code
_entity_poly.pdbx_strand_id
1 'polypeptide(L)'
;MNPWQEVLDRIEEGDDEGLAAFLDDLGDLGRRAVATRLPGHMTEELLGGFMARQEIEDLAPGFRMAGAACFPEARQVAAWLNRRELRAPRDPEDDTERILTLLRRRPLEWRRDLAARLVERLRPPTGGRRRWRRVEGVPGWDLAAALVSSTGLEPPDDDTFVIGWVWQVALRARWGGRGFDGDPLLETLLPRLFQAPGVTVPLSASLIHELAALAGQGRVPRRTLIDGCAGRFLTAGPEEVSPFVTLWRALRPEPEEIPVLDFVRLLPAATLPLAELAVEELRRAEAAGLLNTELFAEAVSALAYRAEKKLLPATVQTSARHPAGWPRMFRHRDSPAGPAWLTHVPAMRGWC
;
A
#
# COMPACT_ATOMS: atom_id res chain seq x y z
N MET A 1 -38.36 31.95 9.30
CA MET A 1 -38.04 30.55 8.99
C MET A 1 -36.93 30.11 9.94
N ASN A 2 -37.07 28.97 10.61
CA ASN A 2 -36.03 28.46 11.52
C ASN A 2 -35.04 27.62 10.70
N PRO A 3 -33.80 28.09 10.47
CA PRO A 3 -32.85 27.38 9.61
C PRO A 3 -32.52 25.97 10.08
N TRP A 4 -32.64 25.70 11.38
CA TRP A 4 -32.44 24.36 11.93
C TRP A 4 -33.52 23.39 11.48
N GLN A 5 -34.80 23.81 11.54
CA GLN A 5 -35.91 22.93 11.19
C GLN A 5 -35.89 22.60 9.69
N GLU A 6 -35.63 23.62 8.87
CA GLU A 6 -35.56 23.49 7.41
C GLU A 6 -34.44 22.53 6.94
N VAL A 7 -33.31 22.49 7.66
CA VAL A 7 -32.24 21.51 7.43
C VAL A 7 -32.67 20.11 7.86
N LEU A 8 -33.28 19.99 9.04
CA LEU A 8 -33.70 18.71 9.58
C LEU A 8 -34.76 18.04 8.69
N ASP A 9 -35.79 18.79 8.31
CA ASP A 9 -36.88 18.30 7.47
C ASP A 9 -36.32 17.73 6.14
N ARG A 10 -35.34 18.41 5.52
CA ARG A 10 -34.69 17.90 4.29
C ARG A 10 -33.80 16.68 4.50
N ILE A 11 -33.14 16.59 5.65
CA ILE A 11 -32.37 15.38 6.01
C ILE A 11 -33.33 14.20 6.15
N GLU A 12 -34.44 14.37 6.87
CA GLU A 12 -35.44 13.31 7.09
C GLU A 12 -36.16 12.90 5.79
N GLU A 13 -36.41 13.85 4.88
CA GLU A 13 -36.96 13.59 3.55
C GLU A 13 -35.96 12.93 2.58
N GLY A 14 -34.66 12.96 2.90
CA GLY A 14 -33.60 12.49 2.00
C GLY A 14 -33.39 13.38 0.76
N ASP A 15 -33.83 14.66 0.83
CA ASP A 15 -33.67 15.64 -0.25
C ASP A 15 -32.25 16.23 -0.25
N ASP A 16 -31.28 15.41 -0.69
CA ASP A 16 -29.86 15.79 -0.72
C ASP A 16 -29.60 17.03 -1.62
N GLU A 17 -30.30 17.15 -2.75
CA GLU A 17 -30.13 18.26 -3.70
C GLU A 17 -30.68 19.57 -3.14
N GLY A 18 -31.91 19.54 -2.61
CA GLY A 18 -32.53 20.70 -1.98
C GLY A 18 -31.81 21.11 -0.69
N LEU A 19 -31.23 20.15 0.03
CA LEU A 19 -30.38 20.43 1.19
C LEU A 19 -29.10 21.14 0.78
N ALA A 20 -28.41 20.66 -0.26
CA ALA A 20 -27.19 21.30 -0.75
C ALA A 20 -27.45 22.75 -1.21
N ALA A 21 -28.54 22.99 -1.95
CA ALA A 21 -28.93 24.33 -2.38
C ALA A 21 -29.25 25.25 -1.19
N PHE A 22 -30.04 24.76 -0.22
CA PHE A 22 -30.38 25.52 0.98
C PHE A 22 -29.13 25.86 1.81
N LEU A 23 -28.22 24.89 1.99
CA LEU A 23 -26.97 25.09 2.71
C LEU A 23 -26.01 26.04 1.99
N ASP A 24 -26.06 26.15 0.66
CA ASP A 24 -25.22 27.10 -0.08
C ASP A 24 -25.68 28.55 0.11
N ASP A 25 -27.00 28.78 0.15
CA ASP A 25 -27.62 30.09 0.36
C ASP A 25 -27.67 30.52 1.84
N LEU A 26 -27.36 29.59 2.76
CA LEU A 26 -27.44 29.85 4.18
C LEU A 26 -26.36 30.85 4.64
N GLY A 27 -26.80 31.97 5.21
CA GLY A 27 -25.90 32.97 5.81
C GLY A 27 -25.24 32.49 7.12
N ASP A 28 -24.21 33.20 7.56
CA ASP A 28 -23.38 32.83 8.73
C ASP A 28 -24.17 32.60 10.02
N LEU A 29 -25.21 33.41 10.26
CA LEU A 29 -26.07 33.25 11.44
C LEU A 29 -26.86 31.93 11.38
N GLY A 30 -27.36 31.58 10.19
CA GLY A 30 -28.06 30.32 9.95
C GLY A 30 -27.12 29.12 10.12
N ARG A 31 -25.92 29.18 9.53
CA ARG A 31 -24.90 28.13 9.67
C ARG A 31 -24.52 27.90 11.13
N ARG A 32 -24.31 28.98 11.90
CA ARG A 32 -24.04 28.88 13.35
C ARG A 32 -25.20 28.26 14.12
N ALA A 33 -26.44 28.65 13.83
CA ALA A 33 -27.62 28.09 14.48
C ALA A 33 -27.75 26.57 14.25
N VAL A 34 -27.51 26.11 13.02
CA VAL A 34 -27.50 24.69 12.66
C VAL A 34 -26.33 23.97 13.36
N ALA A 35 -25.12 24.52 13.30
CA ALA A 35 -23.93 23.93 13.91
C ALA A 35 -24.08 23.72 15.42
N THR A 36 -24.79 24.60 16.14
CA THR A 36 -25.04 24.45 17.58
C THR A 36 -25.98 23.28 17.90
N ARG A 37 -26.98 23.02 17.05
CA ARG A 37 -28.03 22.01 17.32
C ARG A 37 -27.72 20.63 16.75
N LEU A 38 -27.01 20.57 15.62
CA LEU A 38 -26.74 19.33 14.88
C LEU A 38 -26.14 18.21 15.75
N PRO A 39 -25.10 18.44 16.58
CA PRO A 39 -24.52 17.37 17.39
C PRO A 39 -25.47 16.88 18.49
N GLY A 40 -26.25 17.78 19.08
CA GLY A 40 -27.18 17.47 20.17
C GLY A 40 -28.32 16.60 19.68
N HIS A 41 -28.94 16.98 18.57
CA HIS A 41 -30.02 16.20 17.95
C HIS A 41 -29.55 14.79 17.57
N MET A 42 -28.41 14.65 16.88
CA MET A 42 -27.91 13.31 16.53
C MET A 42 -27.59 12.46 17.78
N THR A 43 -27.10 13.07 18.86
CA THR A 43 -26.87 12.35 20.12
C THR A 43 -28.17 11.91 20.78
N GLU A 44 -29.24 12.71 20.69
CA GLU A 44 -30.57 12.38 21.19
C GLU A 44 -31.19 11.21 20.40
N GLU A 45 -31.17 11.25 19.08
CA GLU A 45 -31.66 10.17 18.22
C GLU A 45 -30.95 8.85 18.50
N LEU A 46 -29.64 8.88 18.72
CA LEU A 46 -28.85 7.69 19.03
C LEU A 46 -29.21 7.04 20.38
N LEU A 47 -29.95 7.72 21.27
CA LEU A 47 -30.50 7.10 22.48
C LEU A 47 -31.62 6.10 22.17
N GLY A 48 -32.22 6.17 20.98
CA GLY A 48 -33.25 5.23 20.49
C GLY A 48 -32.74 3.81 20.22
N GLY A 49 -31.43 3.56 20.37
CA GLY A 49 -30.84 2.23 20.32
C GLY A 49 -30.43 1.80 18.91
N PHE A 50 -30.55 0.49 18.61
CA PHE A 50 -29.99 -0.09 17.39
C PHE A 50 -30.70 0.38 16.10
N MET A 51 -32.04 0.43 16.11
CA MET A 51 -32.82 0.85 14.93
C MET A 51 -32.57 2.33 14.59
N ALA A 52 -32.57 3.20 15.60
CA ALA A 52 -32.25 4.62 15.41
C ALA A 52 -30.83 4.83 14.87
N ARG A 53 -29.86 3.99 15.27
CA ARG A 53 -28.53 4.03 14.65
C ARG A 53 -28.57 3.69 13.16
N GLN A 54 -29.35 2.69 12.75
CA GLN A 54 -29.48 2.35 11.32
C GLN A 54 -30.13 3.49 10.54
N GLU A 55 -31.16 4.12 11.10
CA GLU A 55 -31.81 5.30 10.50
C GLU A 55 -30.80 6.45 10.32
N ILE A 56 -29.98 6.75 11.32
CA ILE A 56 -28.92 7.76 11.20
C ILE A 56 -27.86 7.37 10.16
N GLU A 57 -27.51 6.09 10.06
CA GLU A 57 -26.58 5.59 9.04
C GLU A 57 -27.17 5.74 7.62
N ASP A 58 -28.48 5.52 7.44
CA ASP A 58 -29.18 5.75 6.18
C ASP A 58 -29.26 7.25 5.83
N LEU A 59 -29.42 8.13 6.83
CA LEU A 59 -29.43 9.59 6.68
C LEU A 59 -28.04 10.24 6.73
N ALA A 60 -26.97 9.43 6.73
CA ALA A 60 -25.60 9.93 6.86
C ALA A 60 -25.21 11.02 5.85
N PRO A 61 -25.57 10.95 4.54
CA PRO A 61 -25.23 11.99 3.57
C PRO A 61 -25.73 13.38 3.99
N GLY A 62 -27.00 13.49 4.40
CA GLY A 62 -27.60 14.73 4.89
C GLY A 62 -26.88 15.31 6.10
N PHE A 63 -26.62 14.48 7.12
CA PHE A 63 -25.87 14.90 8.31
C PHE A 63 -24.43 15.33 7.99
N ARG A 64 -23.77 14.65 7.05
CA ARG A 64 -22.41 14.99 6.61
C ARG A 64 -22.38 16.34 5.89
N MET A 65 -23.29 16.57 4.94
CA MET A 65 -23.44 17.84 4.24
C MET A 65 -23.71 19.00 5.20
N ALA A 66 -24.67 18.84 6.12
CA ALA A 66 -24.99 19.86 7.11
C ALA A 66 -23.78 20.19 8.00
N GLY A 67 -23.05 19.18 8.47
CA GLY A 67 -21.84 19.40 9.27
C GLY A 67 -20.71 20.10 8.49
N ALA A 68 -20.46 19.67 7.24
CA ALA A 68 -19.43 20.27 6.39
C ALA A 68 -19.74 21.73 6.04
N ALA A 69 -21.01 22.06 5.78
CA ALA A 69 -21.44 23.42 5.45
C ALA A 69 -21.48 24.35 6.67
N CYS A 70 -21.88 23.84 7.84
CA CYS A 70 -22.23 24.69 8.99
C CYS A 70 -21.10 24.86 10.01
N PHE A 71 -20.20 23.87 10.18
CA PHE A 71 -19.10 24.04 11.14
C PHE A 71 -18.06 25.04 10.61
N PRO A 72 -17.60 25.98 11.45
CA PRO A 72 -16.63 26.99 11.04
C PRO A 72 -15.20 26.45 10.91
N GLU A 73 -14.80 25.50 11.78
CA GLU A 73 -13.42 25.01 11.84
C GLU A 73 -13.24 23.68 11.10
N ALA A 74 -12.16 23.55 10.35
CA ALA A 74 -11.78 22.30 9.68
C ALA A 74 -11.63 21.14 10.67
N ARG A 75 -11.14 21.39 11.89
CA ARG A 75 -11.09 20.40 12.98
C ARG A 75 -12.47 19.86 13.37
N GLN A 76 -13.47 20.73 13.46
CA GLN A 76 -14.84 20.34 13.82
C GLN A 76 -15.46 19.50 12.70
N VAL A 77 -15.29 19.93 11.45
CA VAL A 77 -15.74 19.17 10.27
C VAL A 77 -15.07 17.80 10.22
N ALA A 78 -13.75 17.72 10.37
CA ALA A 78 -13.02 16.46 10.38
C ALA A 78 -13.49 15.53 11.52
N ALA A 79 -13.73 16.07 12.71
CA ALA A 79 -14.25 15.28 13.83
C ALA A 79 -15.68 14.77 13.58
N TRP A 80 -16.53 15.58 12.97
CA TRP A 80 -17.90 15.23 12.62
C TRP A 80 -17.96 14.13 11.56
N LEU A 81 -17.28 14.32 10.43
CA LEU A 81 -17.28 13.37 9.31
C LEU A 81 -16.65 12.00 9.67
N ASN A 82 -15.83 11.95 10.72
CA ASN A 82 -15.24 10.73 11.24
C ASN A 82 -16.06 10.07 12.36
N ARG A 83 -17.25 10.57 12.70
CA ARG A 83 -18.16 9.86 13.60
C ARG A 83 -18.53 8.52 13.00
N ARG A 84 -18.66 7.49 13.83
CA ARG A 84 -18.84 6.10 13.41
C ARG A 84 -20.04 5.94 12.46
N GLU A 85 -21.14 6.60 12.78
CA GLU A 85 -22.41 6.57 12.07
C GLU A 85 -22.35 7.31 10.72
N LEU A 86 -21.42 8.26 10.57
CA LEU A 86 -21.30 9.10 9.38
C LEU A 86 -20.14 8.68 8.47
N ARG A 87 -19.25 7.79 8.91
CA ARG A 87 -17.96 7.57 8.24
C ARG A 87 -18.07 6.79 6.93
N ALA A 88 -19.14 6.02 6.75
CA ALA A 88 -19.36 5.15 5.60
C ALA A 88 -20.72 5.46 4.96
N PRO A 89 -20.82 6.55 4.18
CA PRO A 89 -22.04 6.84 3.42
C PRO A 89 -22.33 5.71 2.41
N ARG A 90 -23.60 5.55 2.04
CA ARG A 90 -24.06 4.51 1.10
C ARG A 90 -23.44 4.66 -0.29
N ASP A 91 -23.29 5.91 -0.73
CA ASP A 91 -22.62 6.28 -1.98
C ASP A 91 -21.48 7.28 -1.68
N PRO A 92 -20.23 6.79 -1.51
CA PRO A 92 -19.09 7.65 -1.19
C PRO A 92 -18.68 8.62 -2.29
N GLU A 93 -18.94 8.31 -3.56
CA GLU A 93 -18.54 9.15 -4.70
C GLU A 93 -19.46 10.37 -4.77
N ASP A 94 -20.78 10.14 -4.77
CA ASP A 94 -21.80 11.19 -4.76
C ASP A 94 -21.69 12.09 -3.51
N ASP A 95 -21.54 11.50 -2.32
CA ASP A 95 -21.35 12.23 -1.06
C ASP A 95 -20.11 13.12 -1.13
N THR A 96 -19.01 12.60 -1.70
CA THR A 96 -17.77 13.37 -1.87
C THR A 96 -17.99 14.56 -2.80
N GLU A 97 -18.66 14.39 -3.93
CA GLU A 97 -18.93 15.49 -4.87
C GLU A 97 -19.78 16.58 -4.24
N ARG A 98 -20.85 16.20 -3.52
CA ARG A 98 -21.74 17.14 -2.81
C ARG A 98 -21.00 17.92 -1.74
N ILE A 99 -20.21 17.25 -0.90
CA ILE A 99 -19.42 17.90 0.15
C ILE A 99 -18.36 18.83 -0.46
N LEU A 100 -17.63 18.38 -1.48
CA LEU A 100 -16.65 19.24 -2.15
C LEU A 100 -17.31 20.49 -2.72
N THR A 101 -18.51 20.35 -3.30
CA THR A 101 -19.28 21.47 -3.81
C THR A 101 -19.53 22.53 -2.73
N LEU A 102 -20.00 22.10 -1.56
CA LEU A 102 -20.26 22.99 -0.41
C LEU A 102 -18.97 23.64 0.12
N LEU A 103 -17.85 22.94 0.04
CA LEU A 103 -16.56 23.42 0.52
C LEU A 103 -15.85 24.37 -0.45
N ARG A 104 -16.29 24.50 -1.72
CA ARG A 104 -15.61 25.32 -2.75
C ARG A 104 -15.39 26.77 -2.34
N ARG A 105 -16.31 27.35 -1.56
CA ARG A 105 -16.23 28.75 -1.09
C ARG A 105 -15.29 28.93 0.11
N ARG A 106 -14.81 27.85 0.74
CA ARG A 106 -13.87 27.93 1.87
C ARG A 106 -12.46 28.30 1.37
N PRO A 107 -11.70 29.11 2.14
CA PRO A 107 -10.32 29.43 1.82
C PRO A 107 -9.46 28.18 1.58
N LEU A 108 -8.48 28.28 0.67
CA LEU A 108 -7.62 27.15 0.31
C LEU A 108 -6.90 26.54 1.53
N GLU A 109 -6.35 27.39 2.40
CA GLU A 109 -5.66 26.94 3.62
C GLU A 109 -6.57 26.18 4.58
N TRP A 110 -7.85 26.58 4.66
CA TRP A 110 -8.84 25.84 5.44
C TRP A 110 -9.12 24.46 4.84
N ARG A 111 -9.22 24.37 3.50
CA ARG A 111 -9.43 23.08 2.81
C ARG A 111 -8.21 22.16 2.94
N ARG A 112 -7.00 22.72 2.93
CA ARG A 112 -5.75 21.97 3.19
C ARG A 112 -5.68 21.43 4.62
N ASP A 113 -6.01 22.25 5.61
CA ASP A 113 -6.09 21.79 7.02
C ASP A 113 -7.13 20.69 7.18
N LEU A 114 -8.29 20.81 6.53
CA LEU A 114 -9.29 19.74 6.52
C LEU A 114 -8.75 18.45 5.87
N ALA A 115 -8.12 18.55 4.70
CA ALA A 115 -7.55 17.41 3.99
C ALA A 115 -6.54 16.66 4.87
N ALA A 116 -5.58 17.36 5.45
CA ALA A 116 -4.58 16.79 6.35
C ALA A 116 -5.23 16.05 7.53
N ARG A 117 -6.21 16.68 8.19
CA ARG A 117 -6.93 16.07 9.32
C ARG A 117 -7.76 14.86 8.94
N LEU A 118 -8.35 14.84 7.75
CA LEU A 118 -9.11 13.68 7.28
C LEU A 118 -8.16 12.50 7.02
N VAL A 119 -7.00 12.75 6.39
CA VAL A 119 -5.98 11.72 6.18
C VAL A 119 -5.47 11.16 7.50
N GLU A 120 -5.10 12.01 8.47
CA GLU A 120 -4.64 11.58 9.81
C GLU A 120 -5.68 10.72 10.56
N ARG A 121 -6.96 10.88 10.23
CA ARG A 121 -8.09 10.17 10.86
C ARG A 121 -8.54 8.97 10.04
N LEU A 122 -7.97 8.72 8.87
CA LEU A 122 -8.20 7.47 8.17
C LEU A 122 -7.82 6.34 9.11
N ARG A 123 -8.76 5.42 9.25
CA ARG A 123 -8.54 4.21 10.02
C ARG A 123 -8.74 3.00 9.15
N PRO A 124 -7.82 2.04 9.26
CA PRO A 124 -7.99 0.75 8.65
C PRO A 124 -9.31 0.12 9.22
N PRO A 125 -10.33 -0.29 8.42
CA PRO A 125 -11.59 -0.89 8.91
C PRO A 125 -11.46 -1.81 10.13
N THR A 126 -12.30 -1.61 11.14
CA THR A 126 -12.25 -2.43 12.36
C THR A 126 -12.99 -3.74 12.14
N GLY A 127 -12.23 -4.81 11.96
CA GLY A 127 -12.65 -6.20 11.75
C GLY A 127 -11.54 -6.93 11.01
N GLY A 128 -11.24 -8.20 11.30
CA GLY A 128 -10.09 -8.88 10.69
C GLY A 128 -10.10 -8.88 9.15
N ARG A 129 -9.01 -9.32 8.50
CA ARG A 129 -8.79 -9.33 7.03
C ARG A 129 -10.01 -9.74 6.17
N ARG A 130 -10.97 -10.50 6.72
CA ARG A 130 -12.24 -10.88 6.07
C ARG A 130 -13.30 -9.78 6.00
N ARG A 131 -13.41 -8.88 6.99
CA ARG A 131 -14.37 -7.75 6.98
C ARG A 131 -13.91 -6.68 6.00
N TRP A 132 -12.61 -6.43 5.94
CA TRP A 132 -11.95 -5.61 4.93
C TRP A 132 -12.23 -6.02 3.50
N ARG A 133 -12.32 -7.32 3.23
CA ARG A 133 -12.70 -7.84 1.91
C ARG A 133 -14.17 -7.63 1.56
N ARG A 134 -15.03 -7.34 2.55
CA ARG A 134 -16.46 -7.05 2.35
C ARG A 134 -16.76 -5.56 2.34
N VAL A 135 -15.89 -4.72 2.89
CA VAL A 135 -16.04 -3.26 2.91
C VAL A 135 -15.35 -2.71 1.67
N GLU A 136 -16.08 -1.88 0.93
CA GLU A 136 -15.74 -1.27 -0.37
C GLU A 136 -14.64 -0.19 -0.26
N GLY A 137 -13.57 -0.45 0.48
CA GLY A 137 -12.43 0.47 0.66
C GLY A 137 -12.22 0.97 2.08
N VAL A 138 -11.46 2.05 2.23
CA VAL A 138 -11.18 2.71 3.53
C VAL A 138 -12.23 3.80 3.76
N PRO A 139 -13.08 3.72 4.80
CA PRO A 139 -14.13 4.71 5.02
C PRO A 139 -13.58 6.12 5.20
N GLY A 140 -14.13 7.06 4.41
CA GLY A 140 -13.72 8.46 4.35
C GLY A 140 -12.52 8.75 3.44
N TRP A 141 -12.00 7.74 2.74
CA TRP A 141 -10.85 7.92 1.85
C TRP A 141 -11.18 8.77 0.63
N ASP A 142 -12.34 8.59 0.00
CA ASP A 142 -12.72 9.30 -1.24
C ASP A 142 -12.71 10.82 -1.07
N LEU A 143 -13.36 11.30 -0.01
CA LEU A 143 -13.35 12.72 0.35
C LEU A 143 -11.94 13.22 0.69
N ALA A 144 -11.15 12.45 1.43
CA ALA A 144 -9.79 12.84 1.77
C ALA A 144 -8.90 12.95 0.52
N ALA A 145 -8.96 11.96 -0.37
CA ALA A 145 -8.19 11.90 -1.61
C ALA A 145 -8.60 13.01 -2.60
N ALA A 146 -9.89 13.29 -2.70
CA ALA A 146 -10.38 14.35 -3.57
C ALA A 146 -10.02 15.75 -3.03
N LEU A 147 -10.00 15.94 -1.70
CA LEU A 147 -9.48 17.17 -1.08
C LEU A 147 -7.96 17.32 -1.27
N VAL A 148 -7.18 16.25 -1.09
CA VAL A 148 -5.73 16.25 -1.36
C VAL A 148 -5.47 16.65 -2.82
N SER A 149 -6.16 15.99 -3.76
CA SER A 149 -6.03 16.25 -5.20
C SER A 149 -6.44 17.68 -5.58
N SER A 150 -7.56 18.19 -5.05
CA SER A 150 -8.07 19.53 -5.39
C SER A 150 -7.33 20.69 -4.71
N THR A 151 -6.58 20.42 -3.64
CA THR A 151 -5.80 21.45 -2.91
C THR A 151 -4.31 21.43 -3.25
N GLY A 152 -3.86 20.43 -4.03
CA GLY A 152 -2.46 20.19 -4.35
C GLY A 152 -1.61 19.90 -3.12
N LEU A 153 -2.22 19.41 -2.04
CA LEU A 153 -1.48 18.99 -0.85
C LEU A 153 -0.64 17.77 -1.25
N GLU A 154 0.62 17.74 -0.82
CA GLU A 154 1.41 16.51 -0.96
C GLU A 154 0.71 15.41 -0.16
N PRO A 155 0.40 14.25 -0.77
CA PRO A 155 -0.23 13.14 -0.07
C PRO A 155 0.58 12.78 1.19
N PRO A 156 -0.07 12.72 2.37
CA PRO A 156 0.64 12.43 3.61
C PRO A 156 1.35 11.07 3.57
N ASP A 157 2.43 10.97 4.34
CA ASP A 157 3.18 9.73 4.54
C ASP A 157 2.41 8.76 5.46
N ASP A 158 1.25 8.30 4.99
CA ASP A 158 0.39 7.39 5.73
C ASP A 158 0.08 6.14 4.89
N ASP A 159 0.43 4.97 5.42
CA ASP A 159 0.22 3.68 4.77
C ASP A 159 -1.27 3.40 4.53
N THR A 160 -2.17 3.87 5.40
CA THR A 160 -3.62 3.67 5.25
C THR A 160 -4.14 4.43 4.03
N PHE A 161 -3.59 5.62 3.75
CA PHE A 161 -3.90 6.38 2.55
C PHE A 161 -3.47 5.64 1.28
N VAL A 162 -2.25 5.07 1.26
CA VAL A 162 -1.75 4.28 0.12
C VAL A 162 -2.58 3.01 -0.09
N ILE A 163 -2.91 2.30 0.99
CA ILE A 163 -3.78 1.11 0.91
C ILE A 163 -5.16 1.48 0.36
N GLY A 164 -5.76 2.57 0.83
CA GLY A 164 -7.05 3.06 0.35
C GLY A 164 -7.02 3.41 -1.14
N TRP A 165 -5.94 4.03 -1.61
CA TRP A 165 -5.72 4.33 -3.03
C TRP A 165 -5.73 3.07 -3.90
N VAL A 166 -4.95 2.05 -3.53
CA VAL A 166 -4.89 0.80 -4.31
C VAL A 166 -6.23 0.07 -4.29
N TRP A 167 -6.96 0.13 -3.18
CA TRP A 167 -8.33 -0.40 -3.11
C TRP A 167 -9.27 0.32 -4.07
N GLN A 168 -9.23 1.66 -4.13
CA GLN A 168 -10.10 2.40 -5.05
C GLN A 168 -9.75 2.15 -6.51
N VAL A 169 -8.47 2.05 -6.85
CA VAL A 169 -8.02 1.59 -8.17
C VAL A 169 -8.59 0.19 -8.48
N ALA A 170 -8.51 -0.74 -7.54
CA ALA A 170 -9.04 -2.10 -7.71
C ALA A 170 -10.56 -2.16 -7.86
N LEU A 171 -11.30 -1.35 -7.10
CA LEU A 171 -12.76 -1.26 -7.18
C LEU A 171 -13.20 -0.69 -8.52
N ARG A 172 -12.63 0.45 -8.95
CA ARG A 172 -12.93 1.04 -10.25
C ARG A 172 -12.64 0.07 -11.40
N ALA A 173 -11.47 -0.57 -11.39
CA ALA A 173 -11.10 -1.56 -12.40
C ALA A 173 -12.08 -2.77 -12.42
N ARG A 174 -12.57 -3.22 -11.26
CA ARG A 174 -13.54 -4.31 -11.16
C ARG A 174 -14.88 -3.99 -11.81
N TRP A 175 -15.31 -2.73 -11.75
CA TRP A 175 -16.58 -2.27 -12.32
C TRP A 175 -16.44 -1.71 -13.74
N GLY A 176 -15.33 -1.98 -14.42
CA GLY A 176 -15.08 -1.56 -15.81
C GLY A 176 -14.59 -0.12 -15.96
N GLY A 177 -14.25 0.55 -14.85
CA GLY A 177 -13.57 1.84 -14.83
C GLY A 177 -12.06 1.71 -15.13
N ARG A 178 -11.35 2.84 -15.11
CA ARG A 178 -9.89 2.88 -15.28
C ARG A 178 -9.19 2.37 -14.02
N GLY A 179 -8.10 1.63 -14.20
CA GLY A 179 -7.24 1.18 -13.13
C GLY A 179 -6.23 2.26 -12.72
N PHE A 180 -4.94 1.95 -12.83
CA PHE A 180 -3.89 2.94 -12.62
C PHE A 180 -3.79 3.95 -13.77
N ASP A 181 -4.21 3.58 -14.98
CA ASP A 181 -4.15 4.48 -16.15
C ASP A 181 -5.07 5.71 -15.99
N GLY A 182 -4.47 6.90 -16.05
CA GLY A 182 -5.17 8.18 -15.86
C GLY A 182 -5.45 8.56 -14.40
N ASP A 183 -4.93 7.81 -13.43
CA ASP A 183 -5.05 8.18 -12.01
C ASP A 183 -4.07 9.32 -11.65
N PRO A 184 -4.56 10.45 -11.11
CA PRO A 184 -3.73 11.62 -10.83
C PRO A 184 -2.75 11.40 -9.67
N LEU A 185 -2.99 10.42 -8.80
CA LEU A 185 -2.13 10.13 -7.65
C LEU A 185 -1.05 9.10 -7.98
N LEU A 186 -1.08 8.49 -9.17
CA LEU A 186 -0.14 7.44 -9.57
C LEU A 186 1.30 7.87 -9.42
N GLU A 187 1.69 9.00 -10.01
CA GLU A 187 3.09 9.43 -10.01
C GLU A 187 3.61 9.71 -8.59
N THR A 188 2.76 10.25 -7.71
CA THR A 188 3.11 10.61 -6.34
C THR A 188 3.11 9.41 -5.39
N LEU A 189 2.14 8.50 -5.52
CA LEU A 189 1.97 7.36 -4.61
C LEU A 189 2.69 6.09 -5.07
N LEU A 190 3.14 6.02 -6.32
CA LEU A 190 3.81 4.82 -6.83
C LEU A 190 5.04 4.42 -6.01
N PRO A 191 5.97 5.31 -5.62
CA PRO A 191 7.08 4.92 -4.76
C PRO A 191 6.61 4.33 -3.42
N ARG A 192 5.50 4.86 -2.88
CA ARG A 192 4.92 4.43 -1.60
C ARG A 192 4.24 3.06 -1.68
N LEU A 193 3.76 2.66 -2.86
CA LEU A 193 3.27 1.30 -3.12
C LEU A 193 4.32 0.24 -2.72
N PHE A 194 5.60 0.55 -2.89
CA PHE A 194 6.71 -0.34 -2.55
C PHE A 194 7.22 -0.19 -1.11
N GLN A 195 6.60 0.67 -0.29
CA GLN A 195 6.99 0.90 1.10
C GLN A 195 5.88 0.50 2.09
N ALA A 196 4.62 0.85 1.81
CA ALA A 196 3.49 0.65 2.73
C ALA A 196 3.12 -0.84 2.95
N PRO A 197 3.20 -1.41 4.17
CA PRO A 197 2.77 -2.77 4.46
C PRO A 197 1.28 -2.99 4.15
N GLY A 198 0.87 -4.20 3.77
CA GLY A 198 -0.54 -4.53 3.52
C GLY A 198 -1.16 -4.07 2.19
N VAL A 199 -0.45 -3.30 1.36
CA VAL A 199 -0.88 -2.91 -0.01
C VAL A 199 -1.05 -4.07 -0.99
N THR A 200 -0.52 -5.24 -0.64
CA THR A 200 -0.56 -6.45 -1.47
C THR A 200 -1.95 -7.06 -1.55
N VAL A 201 -2.82 -6.78 -0.59
CA VAL A 201 -4.18 -7.32 -0.52
C VAL A 201 -5.06 -6.86 -1.70
N PRO A 202 -5.12 -5.55 -2.05
CA PRO A 202 -5.86 -5.09 -3.21
C PRO A 202 -5.15 -5.28 -4.57
N LEU A 203 -3.85 -5.60 -4.58
CA LEU A 203 -3.09 -5.81 -5.82
C LEU A 203 -3.45 -7.13 -6.51
N SER A 204 -4.42 -7.07 -7.41
CA SER A 204 -4.79 -8.17 -8.28
C SER A 204 -3.77 -8.38 -9.42
N ALA A 205 -3.78 -9.56 -10.03
CA ALA A 205 -2.93 -9.85 -11.17
C ALA A 205 -3.17 -8.90 -12.35
N SER A 206 -4.42 -8.48 -12.62
CA SER A 206 -4.71 -7.54 -13.71
C SER A 206 -4.07 -6.17 -13.47
N LEU A 207 -4.17 -5.63 -12.26
CA LEU A 207 -3.54 -4.36 -11.88
C LEU A 207 -2.00 -4.42 -11.98
N ILE A 208 -1.42 -5.56 -11.64
CA ILE A 208 0.03 -5.78 -11.78
C ILE A 208 0.45 -5.73 -13.25
N HIS A 209 -0.30 -6.40 -14.14
CA HIS A 209 -0.02 -6.36 -15.57
C HIS A 209 -0.26 -4.97 -16.17
N GLU A 210 -1.23 -4.22 -15.64
CA GLU A 210 -1.47 -2.83 -16.01
C GLU A 210 -0.27 -1.94 -15.65
N LEU A 211 0.30 -2.04 -14.45
CA LEU A 211 1.52 -1.31 -14.07
C LEU A 211 2.70 -1.63 -15.01
N ALA A 212 2.87 -2.91 -15.36
CA ALA A 212 3.91 -3.31 -16.31
C ALA A 212 3.66 -2.73 -17.72
N ALA A 213 2.40 -2.71 -18.17
CA ALA A 213 2.02 -2.11 -19.45
C ALA A 213 2.27 -0.59 -19.46
N LEU A 214 1.92 0.12 -18.38
CA LEU A 214 2.17 1.55 -18.22
C LEU A 214 3.67 1.89 -18.27
N ALA A 215 4.52 1.05 -17.68
CA ALA A 215 5.96 1.19 -17.81
C ALA A 215 6.45 0.94 -19.25
N GLY A 216 5.89 -0.07 -19.93
CA GLY A 216 6.19 -0.32 -21.35
C GLY A 216 5.77 0.82 -22.29
N GLN A 217 4.72 1.56 -21.92
CA GLN A 217 4.26 2.76 -22.62
C GLN A 217 5.02 4.05 -22.23
N GLY A 218 5.94 3.97 -21.26
CA GLY A 218 6.69 5.13 -20.75
C GLY A 218 5.85 6.08 -19.87
N ARG A 219 4.64 5.68 -19.48
CA ARG A 219 3.77 6.46 -18.57
C ARG A 219 4.24 6.44 -17.13
N VAL A 220 5.00 5.41 -16.77
CA VAL A 220 5.60 5.21 -15.45
C VAL A 220 7.10 4.95 -15.63
N PRO A 221 7.99 5.54 -14.82
CA PRO A 221 9.41 5.25 -14.90
C PRO A 221 9.67 3.78 -14.57
N ARG A 222 10.09 3.01 -15.58
CA ARG A 222 10.41 1.58 -15.45
C ARG A 222 11.37 1.29 -14.30
N ARG A 223 12.38 2.16 -14.12
CA ARG A 223 13.37 2.05 -13.05
C ARG A 223 12.74 2.10 -11.65
N THR A 224 11.72 2.95 -11.44
CA THR A 224 10.99 3.04 -10.17
C THR A 224 10.30 1.73 -9.81
N LEU A 225 9.75 1.01 -10.79
CA LEU A 225 9.11 -0.29 -10.53
C LEU A 225 10.14 -1.38 -10.22
N ILE A 226 11.27 -1.41 -10.94
CA ILE A 226 12.34 -2.39 -10.74
C ILE A 226 12.98 -2.20 -9.36
N ASP A 227 13.40 -0.97 -9.04
CA ASP A 227 14.01 -0.65 -7.75
C ASP A 227 13.01 -0.86 -6.60
N GLY A 228 11.73 -0.53 -6.82
CA GLY A 228 10.65 -0.79 -5.87
C GLY A 228 10.43 -2.27 -5.59
N CYS A 229 10.41 -3.12 -6.63
CA CYS A 229 10.35 -4.58 -6.47
C CYS A 229 11.54 -5.12 -5.69
N ALA A 230 12.76 -4.72 -6.04
CA ALA A 230 13.98 -5.16 -5.37
C ALA A 230 14.00 -4.76 -3.88
N GLY A 231 13.65 -3.51 -3.57
CA GLY A 231 13.51 -3.03 -2.20
C GLY A 231 12.48 -3.85 -1.41
N ARG A 232 11.32 -4.13 -2.02
CA ARG A 232 10.29 -4.98 -1.40
C ARG A 232 10.77 -6.40 -1.13
N PHE A 233 11.56 -6.98 -2.01
CA PHE A 233 12.07 -8.34 -1.79
C PHE A 233 13.02 -8.42 -0.57
N LEU A 234 13.69 -7.32 -0.22
CA LEU A 234 14.54 -7.24 0.96
C LEU A 234 13.77 -7.00 2.26
N THR A 235 12.64 -6.28 2.21
CA THR A 235 11.93 -5.82 3.42
C THR A 235 10.62 -6.54 3.71
N ALA A 236 9.97 -7.12 2.70
CA ALA A 236 8.63 -7.69 2.84
C ALA A 236 8.64 -9.10 3.42
N GLY A 237 7.59 -9.43 4.19
CA GLY A 237 7.38 -10.78 4.68
C GLY A 237 6.94 -11.77 3.58
N PRO A 238 7.02 -13.09 3.83
CA PRO A 238 6.67 -14.14 2.86
C PRO A 238 5.30 -13.98 2.16
N GLU A 239 4.28 -13.51 2.90
CA GLU A 239 2.91 -13.34 2.38
C GLU A 239 2.77 -12.13 1.44
N GLU A 240 3.69 -11.16 1.53
CA GLU A 240 3.59 -9.88 0.83
C GLU A 240 4.43 -9.83 -0.46
N VAL A 241 5.36 -10.76 -0.64
CA VAL A 241 6.30 -10.76 -1.78
C VAL A 241 5.63 -11.17 -3.10
N SER A 242 4.59 -12.01 -3.07
CA SER A 242 4.05 -12.68 -4.27
C SER A 242 3.55 -11.72 -5.38
N PRO A 243 2.79 -10.65 -5.09
CA PRO A 243 2.42 -9.65 -6.10
C PRO A 243 3.64 -9.00 -6.78
N PHE A 244 4.69 -8.68 -6.01
CA PHE A 244 5.88 -8.04 -6.54
C PHE A 244 6.76 -8.97 -7.38
N VAL A 245 6.76 -10.29 -7.09
CA VAL A 245 7.36 -11.30 -7.97
C VAL A 245 6.63 -11.38 -9.31
N THR A 246 5.30 -11.28 -9.27
CA THR A 246 4.48 -11.26 -10.50
C THR A 246 4.78 -10.01 -11.32
N LEU A 247 4.89 -8.85 -10.67
CA LEU A 247 5.27 -7.59 -11.31
C LEU A 247 6.67 -7.68 -11.94
N TRP A 248 7.65 -8.18 -11.19
CA TRP A 248 9.01 -8.38 -11.68
C TRP A 248 9.04 -9.22 -12.96
N ARG A 249 8.34 -10.36 -12.97
CA ARG A 249 8.26 -11.23 -14.15
C ARG A 249 7.55 -10.56 -15.33
N ALA A 250 6.51 -9.77 -15.07
CA ALA A 250 5.81 -9.02 -16.11
C ALA A 250 6.67 -7.91 -16.72
N LEU A 251 7.51 -7.25 -15.91
CA LEU A 251 8.44 -6.23 -16.38
C LEU A 251 9.54 -6.80 -17.27
N ARG A 252 9.95 -8.06 -17.04
CA ARG A 252 11.09 -8.71 -17.72
C ARG A 252 12.34 -7.81 -17.72
N PRO A 253 12.97 -7.54 -16.57
CA PRO A 253 14.15 -6.69 -16.51
C PRO A 253 15.27 -7.22 -17.41
N GLU A 254 15.90 -6.32 -18.15
CA GLU A 254 17.13 -6.62 -18.88
C GLU A 254 18.29 -6.82 -17.89
N PRO A 255 19.34 -7.59 -18.23
CA PRO A 255 20.44 -7.89 -17.32
C PRO A 255 21.05 -6.65 -16.66
N GLU A 256 21.18 -5.54 -17.39
CA GLU A 256 21.73 -4.26 -16.93
C GLU A 256 20.82 -3.55 -15.92
N GLU A 257 19.53 -3.88 -15.90
CA GLU A 257 18.56 -3.29 -14.99
C GLU A 257 18.55 -4.00 -13.63
N ILE A 258 19.07 -5.23 -13.55
CA ILE A 258 19.04 -6.08 -12.35
C ILE A 258 19.93 -5.44 -11.25
N PRO A 259 19.39 -5.15 -10.05
CA PRO A 259 20.18 -4.68 -8.92
C PRO A 259 20.91 -5.88 -8.29
N VAL A 260 22.03 -6.27 -8.91
CA VAL A 260 22.80 -7.48 -8.56
C VAL A 260 23.11 -7.57 -7.07
N LEU A 261 23.53 -6.46 -6.46
CA LEU A 261 23.87 -6.40 -5.03
C LEU A 261 22.69 -6.79 -4.14
N ASP A 262 21.48 -6.28 -4.43
CA ASP A 262 20.29 -6.55 -3.62
C ASP A 262 19.85 -8.02 -3.75
N PHE A 263 20.00 -8.58 -4.95
CA PHE A 263 19.71 -9.98 -5.22
C PHE A 263 20.67 -10.94 -4.50
N VAL A 264 21.96 -10.61 -4.39
CA VAL A 264 22.93 -11.37 -3.58
C VAL A 264 22.53 -11.32 -2.10
N ARG A 265 22.21 -10.13 -1.58
CA ARG A 265 21.83 -9.91 -0.18
C ARG A 265 20.53 -10.59 0.23
N LEU A 266 19.66 -10.87 -0.73
CA LEU A 266 18.39 -11.54 -0.51
C LEU A 266 18.55 -13.06 -0.27
N LEU A 267 19.59 -13.69 -0.84
CA LEU A 267 19.78 -15.14 -0.82
C LEU A 267 19.73 -15.78 0.58
N PRO A 268 20.34 -15.22 1.64
CA PRO A 268 20.36 -15.86 2.96
C PRO A 268 18.98 -16.02 3.61
N ALA A 269 18.08 -15.05 3.40
CA ALA A 269 16.81 -14.95 4.14
C ALA A 269 15.56 -15.18 3.27
N ALA A 270 15.69 -15.22 1.95
CA ALA A 270 14.56 -15.36 1.03
C ALA A 270 13.81 -16.67 1.19
N THR A 271 12.49 -16.63 1.01
CA THR A 271 11.68 -17.83 0.80
C THR A 271 12.14 -18.59 -0.44
N LEU A 272 11.90 -19.90 -0.50
CA LEU A 272 12.38 -20.72 -1.61
C LEU A 272 11.99 -20.18 -3.01
N PRO A 273 10.73 -19.77 -3.28
CA PRO A 273 10.37 -19.24 -4.59
C PRO A 273 11.11 -17.94 -4.95
N LEU A 274 11.37 -17.09 -3.96
CA LEU A 274 12.08 -15.83 -4.16
C LEU A 274 13.58 -16.08 -4.35
N ALA A 275 14.14 -17.07 -3.66
CA ALA A 275 15.53 -17.50 -3.83
C ALA A 275 15.77 -18.11 -5.22
N GLU A 276 14.84 -18.91 -5.73
CA GLU A 276 14.90 -19.48 -7.09
C GLU A 276 14.88 -18.38 -8.15
N LEU A 277 13.98 -17.39 -8.01
CA LEU A 277 13.98 -16.19 -8.85
C LEU A 277 15.33 -15.47 -8.76
N ALA A 278 15.84 -15.24 -7.56
CA ALA A 278 17.06 -14.46 -7.40
C ALA A 278 18.28 -15.13 -8.02
N VAL A 279 18.38 -16.45 -7.91
CA VAL A 279 19.44 -17.23 -8.55
C VAL A 279 19.30 -17.22 -10.07
N GLU A 280 18.09 -17.28 -10.61
CA GLU A 280 17.85 -17.15 -12.06
C GLU A 280 18.34 -15.78 -12.56
N GLU A 281 17.99 -14.70 -11.86
CA GLU A 281 18.39 -13.34 -12.20
C GLU A 281 19.90 -13.11 -12.12
N LEU A 282 20.55 -13.62 -11.07
CA LEU A 282 22.00 -13.54 -10.93
C LEU A 282 22.74 -14.30 -12.04
N ARG A 283 22.18 -15.41 -12.56
CA ARG A 283 22.75 -16.10 -13.74
C ARG A 283 22.61 -15.27 -15.01
N ARG A 284 21.49 -14.56 -15.19
CA ARG A 284 21.32 -13.66 -16.35
C ARG A 284 22.35 -12.52 -16.29
N ALA A 285 22.55 -11.94 -15.11
CA ALA A 285 23.57 -10.92 -14.89
C ALA A 285 25.01 -11.45 -15.07
N GLU A 286 25.31 -12.67 -14.62
CA GLU A 286 26.60 -13.34 -14.83
C GLU A 286 26.88 -13.55 -16.32
N ALA A 287 25.89 -14.06 -17.08
CA ALA A 287 26.02 -14.28 -18.52
C ALA A 287 26.27 -12.98 -19.30
N ALA A 288 25.79 -11.85 -18.79
CA ALA A 288 26.06 -10.50 -19.31
C ALA A 288 27.38 -9.89 -18.80
N GLY A 289 28.12 -10.57 -17.92
CA GLY A 289 29.37 -10.08 -17.34
C GLY A 289 29.20 -8.99 -16.27
N LEU A 290 28.00 -8.83 -15.73
CA LEU A 290 27.65 -7.79 -14.75
C LEU A 290 27.89 -8.23 -13.29
N LEU A 291 28.07 -9.54 -13.08
CA LEU A 291 28.37 -10.10 -11.77
C LEU A 291 29.89 -10.18 -11.56
N ASN A 292 30.41 -9.34 -10.67
CA ASN A 292 31.83 -9.35 -10.33
C ASN A 292 32.19 -10.60 -9.47
N THR A 293 33.48 -10.92 -9.40
CA THR A 293 33.98 -12.11 -8.69
C THR A 293 33.69 -12.08 -7.18
N GLU A 294 33.71 -10.91 -6.56
CA GLU A 294 33.46 -10.76 -5.11
C GLU A 294 32.00 -11.06 -4.77
N LEU A 295 31.06 -10.45 -5.50
CA LEU A 295 29.62 -10.68 -5.37
C LEU A 295 29.24 -12.12 -5.74
N PHE A 296 29.92 -12.71 -6.71
CA PHE A 296 29.76 -14.14 -7.02
C PHE A 296 30.15 -15.03 -5.83
N ALA A 297 31.31 -14.77 -5.22
CA ALA A 297 31.77 -15.52 -4.06
C ALA A 297 30.83 -15.34 -2.85
N GLU A 298 30.31 -14.13 -2.65
CA GLU A 298 29.28 -13.83 -1.64
C GLU A 298 28.00 -14.62 -1.90
N ALA A 299 27.50 -14.65 -3.14
CA ALA A 299 26.30 -15.40 -3.51
C ALA A 299 26.45 -16.91 -3.28
N VAL A 300 27.60 -17.48 -3.66
CA VAL A 300 27.91 -18.90 -3.42
C VAL A 300 27.98 -19.19 -1.92
N SER A 301 28.60 -18.30 -1.15
CA SER A 301 28.67 -18.43 0.32
C SER A 301 27.26 -18.38 0.94
N ALA A 302 26.43 -17.41 0.54
CA ALA A 302 25.05 -17.28 0.99
C ALA A 302 24.23 -18.55 0.72
N LEU A 303 24.35 -19.14 -0.48
CA LEU A 303 23.68 -20.38 -0.83
C LEU A 303 24.21 -21.59 -0.06
N ALA A 304 25.49 -21.60 0.34
CA ALA A 304 26.11 -22.74 1.03
C ALA A 304 25.55 -22.95 2.44
N TYR A 305 25.10 -21.86 3.08
CA TYR A 305 24.51 -21.88 4.41
C TYR A 305 22.99 -22.14 4.41
N ARG A 306 22.34 -22.21 3.24
CA ARG A 306 20.92 -22.56 3.16
C ARG A 306 20.67 -24.05 3.34
N ALA A 307 19.52 -24.38 3.94
CA ALA A 307 19.06 -25.75 4.06
C ALA A 307 18.76 -26.37 2.67
N GLU A 308 18.32 -25.55 1.72
CA GLU A 308 17.95 -25.99 0.37
C GLU A 308 19.17 -26.13 -0.56
N LYS A 309 20.02 -27.12 -0.29
CA LYS A 309 21.26 -27.39 -1.05
C LYS A 309 21.07 -27.62 -2.56
N LYS A 310 19.84 -27.82 -3.04
CA LYS A 310 19.50 -27.96 -4.48
C LYS A 310 19.82 -26.70 -5.31
N LEU A 311 19.93 -25.53 -4.67
CA LEU A 311 20.23 -24.27 -5.35
C LEU A 311 21.74 -24.12 -5.66
N LEU A 312 22.61 -24.83 -4.94
CA LEU A 312 24.07 -24.76 -5.08
C LEU A 312 24.60 -25.35 -6.41
N PRO A 313 24.23 -26.60 -6.81
CA PRO A 313 24.75 -27.20 -8.03
C PRO A 313 24.42 -26.36 -9.27
N ALA A 314 23.24 -25.76 -9.31
CA ALA A 314 22.79 -24.98 -10.45
C ALA A 314 23.57 -23.66 -10.59
N THR A 315 24.14 -23.11 -9.52
CA THR A 315 25.03 -21.93 -9.57
C THR A 315 26.47 -22.34 -9.88
N VAL A 316 26.93 -23.49 -9.37
CA VAL A 316 28.30 -23.99 -9.58
C VAL A 316 28.50 -24.63 -10.98
N GLN A 317 27.48 -25.20 -11.61
CA GLN A 317 27.59 -25.78 -12.96
C GLN A 317 27.76 -24.73 -14.06
N THR A 318 27.28 -23.50 -13.85
CA THR A 318 27.39 -22.40 -14.83
C THR A 318 28.81 -21.82 -14.86
N SER A 319 29.45 -21.68 -13.70
CA SER A 319 30.83 -21.17 -13.59
C SER A 319 31.86 -22.10 -14.22
N ALA A 320 31.58 -23.40 -14.30
CA ALA A 320 32.41 -24.35 -15.06
C ALA A 320 32.42 -24.09 -16.58
N ARG A 321 31.47 -23.30 -17.12
CA ARG A 321 31.41 -22.90 -18.54
C ARG A 321 32.12 -21.57 -18.85
N HIS A 322 32.43 -20.73 -17.85
CA HIS A 322 33.18 -19.48 -17.99
C HIS A 322 34.35 -19.40 -17.00
N PRO A 323 35.54 -19.94 -17.33
CA PRO A 323 36.67 -20.05 -16.40
C PRO A 323 37.39 -18.73 -16.08
N ALA A 324 36.88 -17.56 -16.49
CA ALA A 324 37.60 -16.29 -16.39
C ALA A 324 37.67 -15.68 -14.97
N GLY A 325 36.99 -16.27 -13.97
CA GLY A 325 36.80 -15.63 -12.65
C GLY A 325 37.39 -16.36 -11.43
N TRP A 326 38.23 -17.39 -11.57
CA TRP A 326 38.78 -18.08 -10.38
C TRP A 326 40.17 -17.58 -9.97
N PRO A 327 40.35 -16.99 -8.77
CA PRO A 327 41.62 -17.05 -8.09
C PRO A 327 41.89 -18.52 -7.73
N ARG A 328 42.99 -19.07 -8.25
CA ARG A 328 43.50 -20.40 -7.87
C ARG A 328 43.83 -20.42 -6.37
N MET A 329 42.87 -20.78 -5.51
CA MET A 329 43.14 -21.03 -4.08
C MET A 329 43.00 -22.49 -3.65
N PHE A 330 42.58 -23.40 -4.53
CA PHE A 330 42.58 -24.83 -4.22
C PHE A 330 43.29 -25.65 -5.30
N ARG A 331 44.63 -25.56 -5.32
CA ARG A 331 45.48 -26.60 -5.92
C ARG A 331 46.90 -26.56 -5.34
N HIS A 332 47.11 -27.25 -4.21
CA HIS A 332 48.27 -28.13 -3.96
C HIS A 332 48.32 -28.58 -2.49
N ARG A 333 47.98 -29.85 -2.23
CA ARG A 333 48.89 -30.80 -1.57
C ARG A 333 48.32 -32.21 -1.71
N ASP A 334 48.60 -32.81 -2.86
CA ASP A 334 48.81 -34.24 -2.93
C ASP A 334 50.24 -34.45 -3.44
N SER A 335 51.09 -35.01 -2.59
CA SER A 335 52.10 -35.93 -3.06
C SER A 335 52.38 -37.00 -2.00
N PRO A 336 52.63 -38.25 -2.42
CA PRO A 336 52.55 -39.44 -1.59
C PRO A 336 53.93 -39.87 -1.09
N ALA A 337 54.01 -40.30 0.17
CA ALA A 337 54.95 -41.30 0.66
C ALA A 337 54.65 -41.59 2.15
N GLY A 338 54.16 -42.80 2.45
CA GLY A 338 54.41 -43.40 3.77
C GLY A 338 55.73 -44.20 3.72
N PRO A 339 56.05 -45.04 4.72
CA PRO A 339 55.45 -45.17 6.06
C PRO A 339 56.51 -45.31 7.19
N ALA A 340 56.13 -45.09 8.45
CA ALA A 340 56.86 -45.66 9.60
C ALA A 340 55.95 -45.81 10.84
N TRP A 341 55.79 -47.08 11.19
CA TRP A 341 55.18 -47.80 12.30
C TRP A 341 55.35 -47.30 13.75
N LEU A 342 54.38 -47.75 14.59
CA LEU A 342 54.43 -48.01 16.06
C LEU A 342 54.60 -46.75 16.95
N THR A 343 54.02 -46.55 18.12
CA THR A 343 53.28 -47.36 19.11
C THR A 343 52.78 -46.36 20.16
N HIS A 344 51.54 -46.47 20.61
CA HIS A 344 51.15 -46.55 22.03
C HIS A 344 49.70 -46.13 22.27
N VAL A 345 48.90 -47.13 22.62
CA VAL A 345 47.72 -47.02 23.48
C VAL A 345 48.22 -46.76 24.92
N PRO A 346 47.52 -45.92 25.69
CA PRO A 346 46.93 -46.46 26.91
C PRO A 346 45.46 -46.08 27.06
N ALA A 347 44.70 -47.08 27.47
CA ALA A 347 43.39 -46.94 28.06
C ALA A 347 43.51 -46.25 29.43
N MET A 348 42.57 -45.38 29.77
CA MET A 348 42.10 -45.27 31.14
C MET A 348 40.57 -45.11 31.20
N ARG A 349 39.98 -46.03 31.95
CA ARG A 349 38.61 -46.03 32.45
C ARG A 349 38.51 -45.06 33.64
N GLY A 350 37.46 -44.24 33.65
CA GLY A 350 36.49 -44.16 34.75
C GLY A 350 36.78 -43.27 35.99
N TRP A 351 35.65 -42.81 36.55
CA TRP A 351 35.39 -42.19 37.88
C TRP A 351 35.68 -40.67 37.92
N CYS A 352 34.76 -39.76 38.26
CA CYS A 352 33.48 -39.79 39.00
C CYS A 352 32.35 -39.05 38.27
#